data_AF-A0A373HI38-F1
#
_entry.id   AF-A0A373HI38-F1
#
_cell.length_a   1.000
_cell.length_b   1.000
_cell.length_c   1.000
_cell.angle_alpha   90.00
_cell.angle_beta   90.00
_cell.angle_gamma   90.00
#
_symmetry.space_group_name_H-M   'P 1'
#
loop_
_entity.id
_entity.type
_entity.pdbx_description
1 polymer ?
#
loop_
_entity_poly.entity_id
_entity_poly.type
_entity_poly.pdbx_seq_one_letter_code
_entity_poly.pdbx_strand_id
1 'polypeptide(L)'
;MWDDVAGKASHDNRDKYVVLQVILTEKFLGTGSGTKSLTNLQAEINKQAEKGYRLHTISTSSSGSKGFLGGDKIQATMVFERID
;
A
#
# COMPACT_ATOMS: atom_id res chain seq x y z
N MET A 1 6.78 -13.80 24.36
CA MET A 1 5.82 -14.63 23.61
C MET A 1 4.99 -13.67 22.79
N TRP A 2 5.23 -13.63 21.48
CA TRP A 2 4.42 -12.84 20.55
C TRP A 2 3.27 -13.76 20.13
N ASP A 3 2.04 -13.26 20.12
CA ASP A 3 0.89 -14.04 19.66
C ASP A 3 1.06 -14.35 18.16
N ASP A 4 1.08 -15.64 17.80
CA ASP A 4 1.06 -16.16 16.42
C ASP A 4 -0.32 -15.98 15.75
N VAL A 5 -1.23 -15.25 16.38
CA VAL A 5 -2.48 -14.82 15.78
C VAL A 5 -2.21 -13.47 15.14
N ALA A 6 -2.23 -13.41 13.80
CA ALA A 6 -2.22 -12.16 13.08
C ALA A 6 -3.30 -11.24 13.67
N GLY A 7 -2.88 -10.29 14.52
CA GLY A 7 -3.78 -9.34 15.13
C GLY A 7 -4.50 -8.63 14.02
N LYS A 8 -5.79 -8.94 13.81
CA LYS A 8 -6.65 -8.08 13.03
C LYS A 8 -6.73 -6.78 13.82
N ALA A 9 -5.97 -5.78 13.41
CA ALA A 9 -6.21 -4.40 13.84
C ALA A 9 -7.71 -4.17 13.65
N SER A 10 -8.41 -3.87 14.74
CA SER A 10 -9.83 -3.56 14.72
C SER A 10 -9.97 -2.37 13.79
N HIS A 11 -10.50 -2.57 12.58
CA HIS A 11 -10.71 -1.50 11.60
C HIS A 11 -11.89 -0.60 12.03
N ASP A 12 -11.90 -0.18 13.29
CA ASP A 12 -12.79 0.85 13.75
C ASP A 12 -12.16 2.18 13.35
N ASN A 13 -12.96 3.14 12.90
CA ASN A 13 -12.49 4.44 12.38
C ASN A 13 -11.82 5.31 13.48
N ARG A 14 -11.44 4.72 14.62
CA ARG A 14 -10.88 5.35 15.82
C ARG A 14 -9.46 4.89 16.15
N ASP A 15 -8.79 4.17 15.27
CA ASP A 15 -7.35 3.90 15.45
C ASP A 15 -6.53 5.17 15.23
N LYS A 16 -5.52 5.41 16.08
CA LYS A 16 -4.64 6.58 15.94
C LYS A 16 -3.78 6.47 14.67
N TYR A 17 -3.34 5.25 14.36
CA TYR A 17 -2.56 4.93 13.17
C TYR A 17 -3.21 3.77 12.41
N VAL A 18 -3.27 3.88 11.08
CA VAL A 18 -3.70 2.79 10.20
C VAL A 18 -2.59 2.47 9.20
N VAL A 19 -2.40 1.18 8.93
CA VAL A 19 -1.36 0.69 8.01
C VAL A 19 -2.01 0.04 6.80
N LEU A 20 -1.57 0.43 5.60
CA LEU A 20 -2.06 -0.08 4.32
C LEU A 20 -0.91 -0.52 3.44
N GLN A 21 -1.06 -1.70 2.85
CA GLN A 21 -0.09 -2.24 1.91
C GLN A 21 -0.69 -2.31 0.50
N VAL A 22 0.04 -1.78 -0.48
CA VAL A 22 -0.35 -1.80 -1.89
C VAL A 22 0.80 -2.40 -2.71
N ILE A 23 0.47 -3.30 -3.64
CA ILE A 23 1.45 -3.89 -4.57
C ILE A 23 1.33 -3.18 -5.91
N LEU A 24 2.40 -2.53 -6.33
CA LEU A 24 2.59 -1.92 -7.63
C LEU A 24 3.30 -2.96 -8.52
N THR A 25 2.61 -3.44 -9.55
CA THR A 25 3.22 -4.36 -10.53
C THR A 25 3.50 -3.58 -11.80
N GLU A 26 4.76 -3.58 -12.25
CA GLU A 26 5.10 -3.15 -13.60
C GLU A 26 4.80 -4.31 -14.55
N LYS A 27 3.59 -4.34 -15.14
CA LYS A 27 3.33 -5.27 -16.23
C LYS A 27 4.09 -4.78 -17.47
N PHE A 28 5.33 -5.24 -17.61
CA PHE A 28 6.05 -5.19 -18.88
C PHE A 28 5.43 -6.23 -19.81
N LEU A 29 5.10 -5.79 -21.03
CA LEU A 29 4.59 -6.53 -22.20
C LEU A 29 3.07 -6.70 -22.31
N GLY A 30 2.48 -5.82 -23.13
CA GLY A 30 1.15 -5.98 -23.73
C GLY A 30 0.15 -4.88 -23.35
N THR A 31 0.16 -3.77 -24.10
CA THR A 31 -0.89 -2.74 -24.18
C THR A 31 -1.44 -2.20 -22.84
N GLY A 32 -0.78 -1.17 -22.31
CA GLY A 32 -1.42 -0.11 -21.51
C GLY A 32 -1.82 -0.46 -20.07
N SER A 33 -0.93 -0.26 -19.08
CA SER A 33 -1.35 -0.21 -17.66
C SER A 33 -0.31 0.33 -16.66
N GLY A 34 0.80 0.97 -17.07
CA GLY A 34 1.75 1.58 -16.11
C GLY A 34 1.10 2.60 -15.17
N THR A 35 -0.02 3.20 -15.58
CA THR A 35 -0.84 4.13 -14.81
C THR A 35 -1.68 3.49 -13.71
N LYS A 36 -2.06 2.20 -13.80
CA LYS A 36 -3.01 1.60 -12.84
C LYS A 36 -2.45 1.46 -11.42
N SER A 37 -1.15 1.19 -11.29
CA SER A 37 -0.50 1.04 -9.97
C SER A 37 -0.46 2.38 -9.21
N LEU A 38 -0.11 3.47 -9.90
CA LEU A 38 -0.13 4.82 -9.32
C LEU A 38 -1.55 5.30 -9.06
N THR A 39 -2.51 4.99 -9.95
CA THR A 39 -3.93 5.29 -9.72
C THR A 39 -4.46 4.58 -8.47
N ASN A 40 -4.09 3.33 -8.23
CA ASN A 40 -4.50 2.60 -7.02
C ASN A 40 -3.88 3.19 -5.75
N LEU A 41 -2.59 3.56 -5.78
CA LEU A 41 -1.92 4.20 -4.65
C LEU A 41 -2.60 5.53 -4.29
N GLN A 42 -2.85 6.37 -5.30
CA GLN A 42 -3.54 7.66 -5.13
C GLN A 42 -4.97 7.47 -4.59
N ALA A 43 -5.71 6.47 -5.08
CA ALA A 43 -7.05 6.17 -4.61
C ALA A 43 -7.08 5.78 -3.12
N GLU A 44 -6.16 4.93 -2.66
CA GLU A 44 -6.09 4.55 -1.25
C GLU A 44 -5.67 5.71 -0.35
N ILE A 45 -4.72 6.54 -0.79
CA ILE A 45 -4.33 7.76 -0.06
C ILE A 45 -5.54 8.71 0.10
N ASN A 46 -6.25 8.98 -0.99
CA ASN A 46 -7.44 9.86 -0.96
C ASN A 46 -8.53 9.29 -0.06
N LYS A 47 -8.77 7.97 -0.09
CA LYS A 47 -9.73 7.30 0.78
C LYS A 47 -9.39 7.43 2.27
N GLN A 48 -8.11 7.41 2.64
CA GLN A 48 -7.72 7.68 4.04
C GLN A 48 -7.86 9.16 4.39
N ALA A 49 -7.54 10.05 3.45
CA ALA A 49 -7.74 11.49 3.64
C ALA A 49 -9.22 11.85 3.87
N GLU A 50 -10.14 11.26 3.11
CA GLU A 50 -11.60 11.40 3.31
C GLU A 50 -12.07 10.89 4.68
N LYS A 51 -11.36 9.91 5.25
CA LYS A 51 -11.62 9.39 6.60
C LYS A 51 -10.99 10.24 7.72
N GLY A 52 -10.31 11.35 7.38
CA GLY A 52 -9.65 12.22 8.36
C GLY A 52 -8.26 11.74 8.78
N TYR A 53 -7.58 10.95 7.95
CA TYR A 53 -6.21 10.52 8.20
C TYR A 53 -5.21 11.22 7.27
N ARG A 54 -4.03 11.57 7.78
CA ARG A 54 -2.90 12.11 7.04
C ARG A 54 -1.85 11.02 6.82
N LEU A 55 -1.30 10.92 5.62
CA LEU A 55 -0.16 10.06 5.36
C LEU A 55 1.03 10.51 6.22
N HIS A 56 1.49 9.64 7.12
CA HIS A 56 2.61 9.90 8.03
C HIS A 56 3.93 9.36 7.46
N THR A 57 3.90 8.13 6.93
CA THR A 57 5.09 7.48 6.38
C THR A 57 4.71 6.57 5.22
N ILE A 58 5.57 6.51 4.22
CA ILE A 58 5.53 5.51 3.16
C ILE A 58 6.90 4.84 3.06
N SER A 59 6.91 3.52 3.02
CA SER A 59 8.09 2.71 2.74
C SER A 59 7.80 1.84 1.53
N THR A 60 8.75 1.80 0.60
CA THR A 60 8.69 0.93 -0.57
C THR A 60 9.76 -0.16 -0.47
N SER A 61 9.39 -1.37 -0.87
CA SER A 61 10.30 -2.49 -1.03
C SER A 61 10.12 -3.05 -2.44
N SER A 62 11.22 -3.22 -3.17
CA SER A 62 11.21 -3.90 -4.47
C SER A 62 11.70 -5.33 -4.27
N SER A 63 10.96 -6.30 -4.77
CA SER A 63 11.49 -7.65 -4.95
C SER A 63 12.10 -7.71 -6.34
N GLY A 64 13.43 -7.85 -6.42
CA GLY A 64 14.16 -7.94 -7.68
C GLY A 64 13.57 -9.00 -8.63
N SER A 65 13.57 -8.65 -9.91
CA SER A 65 13.03 -9.43 -11.02
C SER A 65 13.61 -10.85 -11.07
N LYS A 66 12.73 -11.85 -10.98
CA LYS A 66 13.08 -13.20 -11.44
C LYS A 66 12.92 -13.23 -12.97
N GLY A 67 13.99 -12.89 -13.69
CA GLY A 67 14.33 -13.37 -15.04
C GLY A 67 13.31 -13.18 -16.18
N PHE A 68 13.76 -12.51 -17.24
CA PHE A 68 13.33 -12.50 -18.66
C PHE A 68 11.84 -12.26 -19.03
N LEU A 69 10.83 -12.52 -18.20
CA LEU A 69 9.41 -12.29 -18.54
C LEU A 69 8.49 -11.85 -17.37
N GLY A 70 9.04 -11.48 -16.21
CA GLY A 70 8.24 -11.08 -15.04
C GLY A 70 8.75 -9.77 -14.44
N GLY A 71 8.06 -8.67 -14.76
CA GLY A 71 8.44 -7.31 -14.35
C GLY A 71 8.53 -7.10 -12.84
N ASP A 72 9.16 -5.99 -12.45
CA ASP A 72 9.44 -5.66 -11.07
C ASP A 72 8.13 -5.44 -10.28
N LYS A 73 8.10 -5.98 -9.06
CA LYS A 73 7.02 -5.75 -8.10
C LYS A 73 7.55 -4.85 -7.01
N ILE A 74 6.92 -3.69 -6.88
CA ILE A 74 7.18 -2.74 -5.81
C ILE A 74 6.01 -2.86 -4.82
N GLN A 75 6.31 -3.18 -3.57
CA GLN A 75 5.35 -3.14 -2.49
C GLN A 75 5.51 -1.83 -1.72
N ALA A 76 4.45 -1.05 -1.62
CA ALA A 76 4.37 0.13 -0.79
C ALA A 76 3.61 -0.19 0.50
N THR A 77 4.19 0.17 1.65
CA THR A 77 3.56 0.15 2.96
C THR A 77 3.40 1.58 3.42
N MET A 78 2.17 1.99 3.69
CA MET A 78 1.81 3.34 4.10
C MET A 78 1.25 3.32 5.52
N VAL A 79 1.68 4.26 6.34
CA VAL A 79 1.15 4.53 7.67
C VAL A 79 0.44 5.87 7.61
N PHE A 80 -0.82 5.89 8.02
CA PHE A 80 -1.61 7.11 8.14
C PHE A 80 -1.92 7.37 9.62
N GLU A 81 -1.91 8.64 10.00
CA GLU A 81 -2.20 9.14 11.34
C GLU A 81 -3.48 9.96 11.32
N ARG A 82 -4.36 9.78 12.31
CA ARG A 82 -5.63 10.53 12.39
C ARG A 82 -5.36 12.00 12.72
N ILE A 83 -6.18 12.90 12.17
CA ILE A 83 -5.99 14.36 12.25
C ILE A 83 -6.79 15.02 13.41
N ASP A 84 -7.62 14.25 14.11
CA ASP A 84 -8.45 14.73 15.22
C ASP A 84 -7.69 14.94 16.54
#